data_AF-A0A3D2NNA0-F1
#
_entry.id   AF-A0A3D2NNA0-F1
#
_cell.length_a   1.000
_cell.length_b   1.000
_cell.length_c   1.000
_cell.angle_alpha   90.00
_cell.angle_beta   90.00
_cell.angle_gamma   90.00
#
_symmetry.space_group_name_H-M   'P 1'
#
loop_
_entity.id
_entity.type
_entity.pdbx_description
1 polymer ?
#
loop_
_entity_poly.entity_id
_entity_poly.type
_entity_poly.pdbx_seq_one_letter_code
_entity_poly.pdbx_strand_id
1 'polypeptide(L)'
;MTTDKIHTRIWREEPEPDNAFATRAAYCRGYDVYGEMLGQARWVEMLYLLFREEAPTAARADLLEALAVALANPGPRDASVHAAMCGGVCGSTAASS
;
A
#
# COMPACT_ATOMS: atom_id res chain seq x y z
N MET A 1 29.33 -17.59 3.86
CA MET A 1 28.62 -16.32 4.12
C MET A 1 27.14 -16.63 4.15
N THR A 2 26.53 -16.64 5.32
CA THR A 2 25.07 -16.70 5.46
C THR A 2 24.52 -15.33 5.08
N THR A 3 23.80 -15.27 3.97
CA THR A 3 23.09 -14.06 3.53
C THR A 3 22.07 -13.70 4.60
N ASP A 4 22.20 -12.53 5.22
CA ASP A 4 21.16 -12.00 6.10
C ASP A 4 19.87 -11.83 5.29
N LYS A 5 18.85 -12.60 5.64
CA LYS A 5 17.55 -12.57 4.98
C LYS A 5 16.63 -11.65 5.76
N ILE A 6 15.97 -10.73 5.04
CA ILE A 6 14.89 -9.92 5.60
C ILE A 6 13.65 -10.82 5.72
N HIS A 7 13.03 -10.83 6.89
CA HIS A 7 11.79 -11.56 7.15
C HIS A 7 10.64 -10.57 7.37
N THR A 8 9.46 -10.91 6.87
CA THR A 8 8.24 -10.10 7.05
C THR A 8 7.03 -10.98 7.36
N ARG A 9 6.07 -10.41 8.08
CA ARG A 9 4.74 -10.98 8.33
C ARG A 9 3.64 -10.28 7.53
N ILE A 10 3.99 -9.32 6.66
CA ILE A 10 3.04 -8.46 5.95
C ILE A 10 2.60 -9.09 4.64
N TRP A 11 3.56 -9.52 3.82
CA TRP A 11 3.31 -9.99 2.47
C TRP A 11 4.06 -11.30 2.21
N ARG A 12 3.35 -12.30 1.70
CA ARG A 12 3.94 -13.54 1.19
C ARG A 12 3.54 -13.70 -0.26
N GLU A 13 4.52 -13.77 -1.13
CA GLU A 13 4.36 -14.06 -2.55
C GLU A 13 4.90 -15.47 -2.82
N GLU A 14 4.23 -16.21 -3.69
CA GLU A 14 4.66 -17.52 -4.14
C GLU A 14 4.78 -17.51 -5.67
N PRO A 15 5.96 -17.82 -6.22
CA PRO A 15 6.16 -17.84 -7.66
C PRO A 15 5.53 -19.06 -8.33
N GLU A 16 5.39 -18.99 -9.64
CA GLU A 16 5.12 -20.15 -10.49
C GLU A 16 6.29 -21.15 -10.46
N PRO A 17 6.05 -22.47 -10.55
CA PRO A 17 7.10 -23.49 -10.48
C PRO A 17 8.18 -23.36 -11.56
N ASP A 18 7.83 -22.83 -12.73
CA ASP A 18 8.69 -22.69 -13.91
C ASP A 18 9.13 -21.23 -14.17
N ASN A 19 8.62 -20.26 -13.40
CA ASN A 19 8.98 -18.85 -13.55
C ASN A 19 9.00 -18.12 -12.20
N ALA A 20 10.20 -17.93 -11.65
CA ALA A 20 10.43 -17.25 -10.36
C ALA A 20 10.03 -15.76 -10.34
N PHE A 21 9.72 -15.16 -11.49
CA PHE A 21 9.28 -13.76 -11.58
C PHE A 21 7.78 -13.61 -11.83
N ALA A 22 7.07 -14.71 -12.11
CA ALA A 22 5.62 -14.71 -12.25
C ALA A 22 4.99 -15.13 -10.91
N THR A 23 4.13 -14.27 -10.37
CA THR A 23 3.42 -14.56 -9.15
C THR A 23 2.25 -15.51 -9.40
N ARG A 24 2.27 -16.65 -8.72
CA ARG A 24 1.17 -17.62 -8.69
C ARG A 24 0.16 -17.29 -7.61
N ALA A 25 0.63 -16.91 -6.43
CA ALA A 25 -0.22 -16.52 -5.29
C ALA A 25 0.40 -15.39 -4.48
N ALA A 26 -0.44 -14.52 -3.93
CA ALA A 26 -0.01 -13.45 -3.05
C ALA A 26 -0.94 -13.40 -1.84
N TYR A 27 -0.36 -13.21 -0.66
CA TYR A 27 -1.07 -13.15 0.60
C TYR A 27 -0.67 -11.91 1.38
N CYS A 28 -1.65 -11.04 1.66
CA CYS A 28 -1.48 -9.91 2.56
C CYS A 28 -1.99 -10.31 3.94
N ARG A 29 -1.11 -10.40 4.96
CA ARG A 29 -1.47 -10.90 6.30
C ARG A 29 -2.18 -12.26 6.33
N GLY A 30 -1.98 -13.08 5.29
CA GLY A 30 -2.62 -14.39 5.14
C GLY A 30 -3.90 -14.40 4.31
N TYR A 31 -4.46 -13.24 3.97
CA TYR A 31 -5.60 -13.13 3.03
C TYR A 31 -5.12 -13.32 1.59
N ASP A 32 -5.77 -14.20 0.83
CA ASP A 32 -5.48 -14.41 -0.59
C ASP A 32 -5.86 -13.17 -1.40
N VAL A 33 -4.86 -12.51 -1.97
CA VAL A 33 -5.05 -11.25 -2.72
C VAL A 33 -5.90 -11.47 -3.96
N TYR A 34 -5.70 -12.58 -4.69
CA TYR A 34 -6.41 -12.83 -5.94
C TYR A 34 -7.75 -13.53 -5.72
N GLY A 35 -7.81 -14.43 -4.74
CA GLY A 35 -9.00 -15.23 -4.45
C GLY A 35 -10.00 -14.56 -3.51
N GLU A 36 -9.54 -13.85 -2.47
CA GLU A 36 -10.40 -13.31 -1.41
C GLU A 36 -10.51 -11.79 -1.45
N MET A 37 -9.45 -11.08 -1.81
CA MET A 37 -9.42 -9.61 -1.74
C MET A 37 -9.84 -8.92 -3.04
N LEU A 38 -9.33 -9.36 -4.19
CA LEU A 38 -9.55 -8.65 -5.45
C LEU A 38 -11.04 -8.57 -5.81
N GLY A 39 -11.56 -7.35 -5.94
CA GLY A 39 -12.97 -7.09 -6.21
C GLY A 39 -13.91 -7.22 -5.02
N GLN A 40 -13.41 -7.64 -3.84
CA GLN A 40 -14.20 -7.79 -2.61
C GLN A 40 -13.75 -6.81 -1.51
N ALA A 41 -12.44 -6.58 -1.39
CA ALA A 41 -11.84 -5.67 -0.42
C ALA A 41 -11.72 -4.26 -0.99
N ARG A 42 -11.91 -3.26 -0.12
CA ARG A 42 -11.60 -1.86 -0.43
C ARG A 42 -10.10 -1.62 -0.35
N TRP A 43 -9.63 -0.63 -1.10
CA TRP A 43 -8.22 -0.21 -1.07
C TRP A 43 -7.74 0.15 0.35
N VAL A 44 -8.58 0.85 1.12
CA VAL A 44 -8.26 1.23 2.52
C VAL A 44 -8.13 0.04 3.46
N GLU A 45 -8.80 -1.07 3.18
CA GLU A 45 -8.71 -2.30 3.98
C GLU A 45 -7.37 -3.00 3.74
N MET A 46 -6.93 -3.07 2.47
CA MET A 46 -5.58 -3.54 2.14
C MET A 46 -4.50 -2.64 2.76
N LEU A 47 -4.66 -1.31 2.65
CA LEU A 47 -3.74 -0.35 3.28
C LEU A 47 -3.66 -0.58 4.80
N TYR A 48 -4.78 -0.81 5.47
CA TYR A 48 -4.82 -1.09 6.90
C TYR A 48 -4.03 -2.35 7.27
N LEU A 49 -4.14 -3.42 6.47
CA LEU A 49 -3.41 -4.69 6.67
C LEU A 49 -1.88 -4.55 6.51
N LEU A 50 -1.41 -3.53 5.80
CA LEU A 50 0.04 -3.24 5.75
C LEU A 50 0.57 -2.80 7.13
N PHE A 51 -0.27 -2.19 7.97
CA PHE A 51 0.09 -1.71 9.30
C PHE A 51 -0.39 -2.62 10.44
N ARG A 52 -1.49 -3.35 10.24
CA ARG A 52 -2.16 -4.17 11.27
C ARG A 52 -2.31 -5.61 10.79
N GLU A 53 -2.35 -6.57 11.73
CA GLU A 53 -2.42 -7.99 11.36
C GLU A 53 -3.83 -8.45 10.97
N GLU A 54 -4.87 -7.71 11.37
CA GLU A 54 -6.27 -8.05 11.14
C GLU A 54 -6.97 -6.97 10.31
N ALA A 55 -7.99 -7.36 9.55
CA ALA A 55 -8.81 -6.43 8.77
C ALA A 55 -9.54 -5.42 9.68
N PRO A 56 -9.79 -4.18 9.22
CA PRO A 56 -10.58 -3.22 9.98
C PRO A 56 -12.04 -3.68 10.07
N THR A 57 -12.76 -3.21 11.09
CA THR A 57 -14.22 -3.30 11.09
C THR A 57 -14.80 -2.38 10.00
N ALA A 58 -16.04 -2.64 9.55
CA ALA A 58 -16.70 -1.80 8.56
C ALA A 58 -16.67 -0.31 8.94
N ALA A 59 -17.02 0.03 10.19
CA ALA A 59 -16.98 1.40 10.68
C ALA A 59 -15.57 2.03 10.66
N ARG A 60 -14.51 1.25 10.91
CA ARG A 60 -13.12 1.73 10.82
C ARG A 60 -12.72 1.97 9.36
N ALA A 61 -13.11 1.07 8.46
CA ALA A 61 -12.82 1.23 7.04
C ALA A 61 -13.57 2.44 6.44
N ASP A 62 -14.83 2.66 6.81
CA ASP A 62 -15.60 3.85 6.40
C ASP A 62 -14.96 5.15 6.91
N LEU A 63 -14.50 5.16 8.17
CA LEU A 63 -13.79 6.30 8.74
C LEU A 63 -12.47 6.57 8.00
N LEU A 64 -11.69 5.52 7.71
CA LEU A 64 -10.43 5.64 6.98
C LEU A 64 -10.64 6.16 5.57
N GLU A 65 -11.71 5.74 4.89
CA GLU A 65 -12.06 6.20 3.56
C GLU A 65 -12.48 7.68 3.56
N ALA A 66 -13.32 8.10 4.51
CA ALA A 66 -13.68 9.50 4.68
C ALA A 66 -12.44 10.37 4.99
N LEU A 67 -11.55 9.89 5.85
CA LEU A 67 -10.30 10.57 6.19
C LEU A 67 -9.37 10.68 4.98
N ALA A 68 -9.24 9.60 4.19
CA ALA A 68 -8.44 9.59 2.98
C ALA A 68 -8.93 10.68 2.00
N VAL A 69 -10.23 10.81 1.80
CA VAL A 69 -10.81 11.87 0.95
C VAL A 69 -10.52 13.27 1.52
N ALA A 70 -10.70 13.46 2.83
CA ALA A 70 -10.49 14.76 3.46
C ALA A 70 -9.02 15.22 3.43
N LEU A 71 -8.08 14.28 3.51
CA LEU A 71 -6.65 14.55 3.60
C LEU A 71 -5.89 14.39 2.28
N ALA A 72 -6.53 13.87 1.22
CA ALA A 72 -5.88 13.58 -0.06
C ALA A 72 -5.14 14.79 -0.64
N ASN A 73 -5.66 16.00 -0.41
CA ASN A 73 -5.00 17.23 -0.83
C ASN A 73 -5.42 18.41 0.08
N PRO A 74 -4.58 18.83 1.04
CA PRO A 74 -4.83 20.02 1.87
C PRO A 74 -4.72 21.35 1.10
N GLY A 75 -4.26 21.32 -0.16
CA GLY A 75 -4.16 22.47 -1.05
C GLY A 75 -2.76 23.11 -1.06
N PRO A 76 -2.51 24.05 -1.99
CA PRO A 76 -1.16 24.57 -2.29
C PRO A 76 -0.52 25.40 -1.18
N ARG A 77 -1.26 25.72 -0.11
CA ARG A 77 -0.72 26.40 1.07
C ARG A 77 -0.13 25.44 2.09
N ASP A 78 -0.42 24.14 1.98
CA ASP A 78 0.28 23.13 2.76
C ASP A 78 1.74 23.02 2.30
N ALA A 79 2.65 22.91 3.26
CA ALA A 79 4.08 22.93 2.98
C ALA A 79 4.54 21.74 2.12
N SER A 80 3.95 20.56 2.31
CA SER A 80 4.31 19.35 1.55
C SER A 80 3.81 19.46 0.11
N VAL A 81 2.57 19.93 -0.09
CA VAL A 81 2.00 20.18 -1.42
C VAL A 81 2.81 21.25 -2.15
N HIS A 82 3.15 22.36 -1.49
CA HIS A 82 3.97 23.42 -2.08
C HIS A 82 5.36 22.91 -2.51
N ALA A 83 6.02 22.10 -1.66
CA ALA A 83 7.31 21.51 -1.98
C ALA A 83 7.22 20.59 -3.21
N ALA A 84 6.20 19.73 -3.29
CA ALA A 84 5.97 18.86 -4.44
C ALA A 84 5.73 19.67 -5.73
N MET A 85 4.94 20.74 -5.66
CA MET A 85 4.71 21.64 -6.80
C MET A 85 6.00 22.31 -7.28
N CYS A 86 6.81 22.84 -6.36
CA CYS A 86 8.12 23.41 -6.68
C CYS A 86 9.06 22.39 -7.29
N GLY A 87 9.09 21.16 -6.76
CA GLY A 87 9.85 20.04 -7.33
C GLY A 87 9.46 19.76 -8.78
N GLY A 88 8.16 19.76 -9.09
CA GLY A 88 7.65 19.60 -10.45
C GLY A 88 8.07 20.73 -11.41
N VAL A 89 7.93 21.99 -10.99
CA VAL A 89 8.30 23.16 -11.83
C VAL A 89 9.81 23.26 -12.05
N CYS A 90 10.61 22.99 -11.03
CA CYS A 90 12.07 23.09 -11.09
C CYS A 90 12.74 21.85 -11.72
N GLY A 91 11.97 20.86 -12.20
CA GLY A 91 12.50 19.63 -12.78
C GLY A 91 13.23 18.73 -11.78
N SER A 92 13.01 18.95 -10.47
CA SER A 92 13.60 18.16 -9.38
C SER A 92 12.67 17.00 -9.02
N THR A 93 12.47 16.08 -9.95
CA THR A 93 11.51 14.96 -9.82
C THR A 93 11.80 14.06 -8.61
N ALA A 94 13.05 13.92 -8.20
CA ALA A 94 13.43 13.19 -6.99
C ALA A 94 12.89 13.79 -5.69
N ALA A 95 12.51 15.08 -5.67
CA ALA A 95 11.87 15.72 -4.51
C ALA A 95 10.34 15.48 -4.45
N SER A 96 9.77 14.80 -5.46
CA SER A 96 8.34 14.51 -5.58
C SER A 96 7.96 13.04 -5.39
N SER A 97 8.95 12.17 -5.11
CA SER A 97 8.82 10.71 -5.01
C SER A 97 9.19 10.18 -3.63
#